data_AF-A0A3S4QP78-F1
#
_entry.id   AF-A0A3S4QP78-F1
#
_cell.length_a   1.000
_cell.length_b   1.000
_cell.length_c   1.000
_cell.angle_alpha   90.00
_cell.angle_beta   90.00
_cell.angle_gamma   90.00
#
_symmetry.space_group_name_H-M   'P 1'
#
loop_
_entity.id
_entity.type
_entity.pdbx_description
1 polymer ?
#
loop_
_entity_poly.entity_id
_entity_poly.type
_entity_poly.pdbx_seq_one_letter_code
_entity_poly.pdbx_strand_id
1 'polypeptide(L)'
;MIDVFSKFKDEFLLEYKEEENYEYKELIQGSFDIGHEIIIHQNISSINDACECIRAIIRDNKLVQNDTCILSSKILTLQQIENKFSNYEKTTTAFETFSDIKDIEISIEKIPNEQLKKNSRKSKIEKLRKIKKDHFHINSGLVKFSTIHSFKGLELKNVFIIVHQDDIPEIIYTGITRSIENLFIISIGNTQYDEFFKSVVSK
;
A
#
# COMPACT_ATOMS: atom_id res chain seq x y z
N MET A 1 10.60 13.19 7.75
CA MET A 1 9.93 11.89 7.75
C MET A 1 10.11 11.17 9.08
N ILE A 2 11.32 11.18 9.66
CA ILE A 2 11.62 10.64 11.00
C ILE A 2 10.65 11.15 12.08
N ASP A 3 10.31 12.45 12.05
CA ASP A 3 9.39 13.07 13.02
C ASP A 3 7.97 12.48 12.96
N VAL A 4 7.45 12.17 11.77
CA VAL A 4 6.13 11.53 11.60
C VAL A 4 6.14 10.12 12.20
N PHE A 5 7.21 9.35 11.98
CA PHE A 5 7.32 7.98 12.49
C PHE A 5 7.39 7.95 14.01
N SER A 6 8.24 8.79 14.61
CA SER A 6 8.35 8.88 16.07
C SER A 6 7.02 9.30 16.69
N LYS A 7 6.41 10.37 16.18
CA LYS A 7 5.12 10.87 16.68
C LYS A 7 4.00 9.84 16.56
N PHE A 8 3.92 9.11 15.45
CA PHE A 8 2.90 8.08 15.27
C PHE A 8 3.10 6.93 16.27
N LYS A 9 4.36 6.50 16.47
CA LYS A 9 4.69 5.46 17.45
C LYS A 9 4.36 5.90 18.87
N ASP A 10 4.72 7.13 19.23
CA ASP A 10 4.48 7.67 20.56
C ASP A 10 3.00 7.94 20.84
N GLU A 11 2.17 8.18 19.83
CA GLU A 11 0.74 8.40 20.03
C GLU A 11 -0.08 7.10 20.02
N PHE A 12 0.22 6.16 19.10
CA PHE A 12 -0.66 5.02 18.85
C PHE A 12 -0.08 3.65 19.22
N LEU A 13 1.21 3.54 19.59
CA LEU A 13 1.86 2.25 19.86
C LEU A 13 2.40 2.11 21.29
N LEU A 14 2.00 2.98 22.23
CA LEU A 14 2.49 2.96 23.61
C LEU A 14 2.14 1.69 24.40
N GLU A 15 0.99 1.07 24.13
CA GLU A 15 0.55 -0.15 24.84
C GLU A 15 1.44 -1.38 24.55
N TYR A 16 2.26 -1.35 23.49
CA TYR A 16 3.19 -2.43 23.14
C TYR A 16 4.57 -2.32 23.82
N LYS A 17 4.79 -1.31 24.66
CA LYS A 17 6.06 -1.15 25.38
C LYS A 17 6.24 -2.14 26.53
N GLU A 18 5.18 -2.77 27.04
CA GLU A 18 5.26 -3.58 28.27
C GLU A 18 5.25 -5.10 28.05
N GLU A 19 4.71 -5.64 26.94
CA GLU A 19 4.48 -7.09 26.86
C GLU A 19 5.47 -7.92 26.06
N GLU A 20 6.36 -7.37 25.22
CA GLU A 20 7.19 -8.27 24.42
C GLU A 20 8.55 -7.67 24.00
N ASN A 21 9.62 -8.31 24.49
CA ASN A 21 10.99 -8.30 23.94
C ASN A 21 11.04 -8.88 22.50
N TYR A 22 10.09 -8.55 21.63
CA TYR A 22 10.36 -8.60 20.20
C TYR A 22 11.19 -7.36 19.90
N GLU A 23 12.46 -7.59 19.56
CA GLU A 23 13.30 -6.58 18.92
C GLU A 23 12.50 -5.95 17.76
N TYR A 24 11.84 -4.82 18.01
CA TYR A 24 11.73 -3.79 17.01
C TYR A 24 13.17 -3.42 16.72
N LYS A 25 13.83 -4.16 15.82
CA LYS A 25 15.06 -3.67 15.21
C LYS A 25 14.66 -2.32 14.67
N GLU A 26 15.15 -1.27 15.32
CA GLU A 26 15.25 0.04 14.71
C GLU A 26 15.76 -0.25 13.31
N LEU A 27 14.90 -0.06 12.32
CA LEU A 27 15.34 -0.04 10.95
C LEU A 27 16.35 1.09 10.95
N ILE A 28 17.63 0.74 10.89
CA ILE A 28 18.72 1.70 10.76
C ILE A 28 18.46 2.33 9.40
N GLN A 29 17.63 3.36 9.38
CA GLN A 29 17.38 4.18 8.22
C GLN A 29 18.73 4.79 7.88
N GLY A 30 19.30 4.33 6.76
CA GLY A 30 20.50 4.91 6.20
C GLY A 30 20.30 6.43 6.09
N SER A 31 21.38 7.17 6.31
CA SER A 31 21.43 8.63 6.23
C SER A 31 20.49 9.17 5.15
N PHE A 32 19.42 9.84 5.59
CA PHE A 32 18.52 10.56 4.69
C PHE A 32 19.35 11.58 3.93
N ASP A 33 19.43 11.41 2.61
CA ASP A 33 20.04 12.40 1.74
C ASP A 33 19.19 13.68 1.81
N ILE A 34 19.83 14.83 1.69
CA ILE A 34 19.27 16.16 1.95
C ILE A 34 18.36 16.60 0.78
N GLY A 35 17.40 15.75 0.41
CA GLY A 35 16.31 16.03 -0.49
C GLY A 35 15.13 16.62 0.28
N HIS A 36 14.33 17.46 -0.38
CA HIS A 36 13.09 17.96 0.20
C HIS A 36 12.10 16.81 0.37
N GLU A 37 11.95 16.30 1.59
CA GLU A 37 10.95 15.28 1.92
C GLU A 37 9.54 15.85 1.70
N ILE A 38 8.72 15.17 0.89
CA ILE A 38 7.32 15.53 0.71
C ILE A 38 6.46 14.64 1.61
N ILE A 39 5.66 15.27 2.47
CA ILE A 39 4.62 14.60 3.24
C ILE A 39 3.28 15.25 2.92
N ILE A 40 2.36 14.48 2.34
CA ILE A 40 1.01 14.96 2.01
C ILE A 40 0.00 14.05 2.65
N HIS A 41 -1.00 14.63 3.30
CA HIS A 41 -2.19 13.95 3.77
C HIS A 41 -3.42 14.46 3.03
N GLN A 42 -4.25 13.55 2.55
CA GLN A 42 -5.55 13.84 1.96
C GLN A 42 -6.60 12.90 2.53
N ASN A 43 -7.71 13.45 3.01
CA ASN A 43 -8.89 12.66 3.34
C ASN A 43 -9.87 12.73 2.17
N ILE A 44 -10.21 11.57 1.64
CA ILE A 44 -10.94 11.41 0.41
C ILE A 44 -12.18 10.55 0.63
N SER A 45 -13.28 10.95 0.00
CA SER A 45 -14.59 10.32 0.17
C SER A 45 -14.80 9.07 -0.70
N SER A 46 -14.02 8.89 -1.77
CA SER A 46 -14.19 7.77 -2.70
C SER A 46 -12.87 7.20 -3.24
N ILE A 47 -12.92 5.94 -3.68
CA ILE A 47 -11.78 5.27 -4.33
C ILE A 47 -11.41 5.94 -5.67
N ASN A 48 -12.39 6.52 -6.37
CA ASN A 48 -12.12 7.23 -7.63
C ASN A 48 -11.26 8.46 -7.37
N ASP A 49 -11.68 9.26 -6.40
CA ASP A 49 -10.96 10.47 -6.01
C ASP A 49 -9.58 10.14 -5.46
N ALA A 50 -9.43 9.00 -4.77
CA ALA A 50 -8.13 8.51 -4.32
C ALA A 50 -7.21 8.20 -5.51
N CYS A 51 -7.72 7.53 -6.54
CA CYS A 51 -6.95 7.26 -7.75
C CYS A 51 -6.53 8.55 -8.47
N GLU A 52 -7.46 9.50 -8.66
CA GLU A 52 -7.14 10.78 -9.32
C GLU A 52 -6.17 11.63 -8.49
N CYS A 53 -6.29 11.62 -7.16
CA CYS A 53 -5.35 12.28 -6.26
C CYS A 53 -3.94 11.69 -6.38
N ILE A 54 -3.80 10.37 -6.32
CA ILE A 54 -2.50 9.68 -6.50
C ILE A 54 -1.87 10.08 -7.84
N ARG A 55 -2.68 10.07 -8.92
CA ARG A 55 -2.23 10.45 -10.27
C ARG A 55 -1.78 11.90 -10.35
N ALA A 56 -2.54 12.82 -9.76
CA ALA A 56 -2.19 14.23 -9.70
C ALA A 56 -0.86 14.42 -8.96
N ILE A 57 -0.68 13.80 -7.80
CA ILE A 57 0.56 13.87 -7.03
C ILE A 57 1.75 13.32 -7.83
N ILE A 58 1.61 12.15 -8.46
CA ILE A 58 2.67 11.55 -9.29
C ILE A 58 3.08 12.50 -10.42
N ARG A 59 2.10 13.07 -11.13
CA ARG A 59 2.34 13.98 -12.26
C ARG A 59 2.98 15.29 -11.80
N ASP A 60 2.39 15.93 -10.79
CA ASP A 60 2.75 17.29 -10.39
C ASP A 60 4.13 17.32 -9.71
N ASN A 61 4.50 16.24 -9.01
CA ASN A 61 5.83 16.07 -8.41
C ASN A 61 6.81 15.29 -9.30
N LYS A 62 6.40 14.89 -10.52
CA LYS A 62 7.21 14.12 -11.49
C LYS A 62 7.85 12.87 -10.87
N LEU A 63 7.08 12.13 -10.08
CA LEU A 63 7.57 10.94 -9.38
C LEU A 63 7.95 9.84 -10.38
N VAL A 64 9.10 9.20 -10.15
CA VAL A 64 9.60 8.13 -11.02
C VAL A 64 8.83 6.83 -10.73
N GLN A 65 8.27 6.21 -11.77
CA GLN A 65 7.45 4.99 -11.66
C GLN A 65 8.19 3.87 -10.92
N ASN A 66 9.45 3.62 -11.29
CA ASN A 66 10.25 2.57 -10.68
C ASN A 66 10.39 2.74 -9.16
N ASP A 67 10.45 3.98 -8.70
CA ASP A 67 10.72 4.32 -7.30
C ASP A 67 9.43 4.56 -6.50
N THR A 68 8.27 4.21 -7.08
CA THR A 68 6.94 4.50 -6.51
C THR A 68 6.15 3.23 -6.18
N CYS A 69 5.60 3.17 -4.97
CA CYS A 69 4.60 2.17 -4.60
C CYS A 69 3.34 2.76 -3.97
N ILE A 70 2.26 1.99 -4.11
CA ILE A 70 0.95 2.23 -3.52
C ILE A 70 0.63 1.02 -2.64
N LEU A 71 0.48 1.29 -1.34
CA LEU A 71 0.30 0.31 -0.28
C LEU A 71 -1.06 0.48 0.38
N SER A 72 -1.68 -0.65 0.74
CA SER A 72 -2.87 -0.67 1.59
C SER A 72 -2.93 -1.97 2.37
N SER A 73 -3.70 -2.01 3.45
CA SER A 73 -4.02 -3.27 4.15
C SER A 73 -4.97 -4.15 3.33
N LYS A 74 -5.84 -3.53 2.50
CA LYS A 74 -6.95 -4.21 1.79
C LYS A 74 -6.65 -4.46 0.32
N ILE A 75 -6.69 -5.73 -0.09
CA ILE A 75 -6.52 -6.15 -1.50
C ILE A 75 -7.60 -5.54 -2.40
N LEU A 76 -8.86 -5.51 -1.96
CA LEU A 76 -9.97 -4.99 -2.79
C LEU A 76 -9.74 -3.51 -3.15
N THR A 77 -9.31 -2.68 -2.19
CA THR A 77 -8.97 -1.28 -2.43
C THR A 77 -7.87 -1.14 -3.47
N LEU A 78 -6.80 -1.94 -3.35
CA LEU A 78 -5.70 -1.95 -4.31
C LEU A 78 -6.18 -2.38 -5.70
N GLN A 79 -7.00 -3.43 -5.80
CA GLN A 79 -7.59 -3.88 -7.08
C GLN A 79 -8.42 -2.78 -7.74
N GLN A 80 -9.23 -2.06 -6.96
CA GLN A 80 -10.09 -0.99 -7.50
C GLN A 80 -9.29 0.20 -8.01
N ILE A 81 -8.24 0.59 -7.31
CA ILE A 81 -7.37 1.69 -7.73
C ILE A 81 -6.53 1.26 -8.91
N GLU A 82 -5.87 0.11 -8.82
CA GLU A 82 -5.01 -0.44 -9.87
C GLU A 82 -5.79 -0.57 -11.20
N ASN A 83 -7.01 -1.10 -11.18
CA ASN A 83 -7.83 -1.25 -12.38
C ASN A 83 -8.15 0.07 -13.09
N LYS A 84 -8.15 1.19 -12.36
CA LYS A 84 -8.32 2.54 -12.94
C LYS A 84 -6.98 3.11 -13.36
N PHE A 85 -5.98 2.97 -12.49
CA PHE A 85 -4.63 3.51 -12.64
C PHE A 85 -3.89 2.90 -13.84
N SER A 86 -4.10 1.61 -14.12
CA SER A 86 -3.45 0.87 -15.20
C SER A 86 -3.80 1.35 -16.61
N ASN A 87 -4.86 2.15 -16.76
CA ASN A 87 -5.18 2.82 -18.03
C ASN A 87 -4.20 3.94 -18.38
N TYR A 88 -3.35 4.34 -17.44
CA TYR A 88 -2.50 5.52 -17.58
C TYR A 88 -1.03 5.22 -17.33
N GLU A 89 -0.74 4.32 -16.40
CA GLU A 89 0.63 3.90 -16.10
C GLU A 89 0.70 2.39 -15.94
N LYS A 90 1.84 1.80 -16.30
CA LYS A 90 2.03 0.37 -16.14
C LYS A 90 2.30 0.02 -14.67
N THR A 91 1.67 -1.05 -14.21
CA THR A 91 1.70 -1.49 -12.82
C THR A 91 2.30 -2.89 -12.69
N THR A 92 2.83 -3.18 -11.51
CA THR A 92 3.10 -4.56 -11.06
C THR A 92 2.42 -4.77 -9.71
N THR A 93 1.88 -5.96 -9.49
CA THR A 93 1.05 -6.26 -8.32
C THR A 93 1.52 -7.52 -7.60
N ALA A 94 1.50 -7.52 -6.27
CA ALA A 94 1.72 -8.72 -5.44
C ALA A 94 0.43 -9.53 -5.17
N PHE A 95 -0.65 -9.19 -5.87
CA PHE A 95 -2.01 -9.74 -5.75
C PHE A 95 -2.69 -9.83 -7.13
N GLU A 96 -3.76 -10.60 -7.23
CA GLU A 96 -4.58 -10.74 -8.44
C GLU A 96 -5.35 -9.45 -8.76
N THR A 97 -5.29 -8.98 -10.01
CA THR A 97 -6.09 -7.83 -10.49
C THR A 97 -7.52 -8.26 -10.80
N PHE A 98 -8.41 -7.31 -11.10
CA PHE A 98 -9.74 -7.67 -11.59
C PHE A 98 -9.71 -8.41 -12.93
N SER A 99 -8.75 -8.10 -13.80
CA SER A 99 -8.57 -8.85 -15.05
C SER A 99 -8.20 -10.30 -14.76
N ASP A 100 -7.25 -10.52 -13.84
CA ASP A 100 -6.85 -11.87 -13.44
C ASP A 100 -8.01 -12.66 -12.83
N ILE A 101 -8.81 -12.03 -11.96
CA ILE A 101 -9.99 -12.67 -11.36
C ILE A 101 -10.97 -13.05 -12.47
N LYS A 102 -11.24 -12.15 -13.41
CA LYS A 102 -12.15 -12.41 -14.54
C LYS A 102 -11.68 -13.60 -15.37
N ASP A 103 -10.39 -13.69 -15.68
CA ASP A 103 -9.82 -14.81 -16.42
C ASP A 103 -9.94 -16.13 -15.65
N ILE A 104 -9.73 -16.09 -14.32
CA ILE A 104 -9.98 -17.25 -13.44
C ILE A 104 -11.46 -17.66 -13.50
N GLU A 105 -12.40 -16.72 -13.39
CA GLU A 105 -13.85 -17.00 -13.43
C GLU A 105 -14.25 -17.66 -14.75
N ILE A 106 -13.81 -17.11 -15.89
CA ILE A 106 -14.07 -17.69 -17.22
C ILE A 106 -13.52 -19.13 -17.28
N SER A 107 -12.30 -19.35 -16.77
CA SER A 107 -11.65 -20.66 -16.79
C SER A 107 -12.32 -21.73 -15.90
N ILE A 108 -13.23 -21.34 -15.01
CA ILE A 108 -13.98 -22.27 -14.12
C ILE A 108 -15.49 -22.24 -14.39
N GLU A 109 -15.95 -21.46 -15.35
CA GLU A 109 -17.38 -21.26 -15.64
C GLU A 109 -18.10 -22.59 -15.91
N LYS A 110 -17.45 -23.49 -16.65
CA LYS A 110 -17.99 -24.78 -17.07
C LYS A 110 -18.03 -25.84 -15.96
N ILE A 111 -17.53 -25.54 -14.74
CA ILE A 111 -17.58 -26.48 -13.61
C ILE A 111 -19.01 -26.49 -13.05
N PRO A 112 -19.76 -27.60 -13.15
CA PRO A 112 -21.18 -27.61 -12.79
C PRO A 112 -21.42 -27.71 -11.28
N ASN A 113 -20.46 -28.21 -10.52
CA ASN A 113 -20.57 -28.32 -9.07
C ASN A 113 -20.00 -27.07 -8.38
N GLU A 114 -20.86 -26.36 -7.64
CA GLU A 114 -20.51 -25.12 -6.96
C GLU A 114 -19.38 -25.26 -5.91
N GLN A 115 -19.31 -26.39 -5.19
CA GLN A 115 -18.20 -26.61 -4.24
C GLN A 115 -16.88 -26.82 -4.98
N LEU A 116 -16.88 -27.62 -6.06
CA LEU A 116 -15.69 -27.82 -6.88
C LEU A 116 -15.26 -26.52 -7.56
N LYS A 117 -16.21 -25.68 -7.98
CA LYS A 117 -15.97 -24.35 -8.55
C LYS A 117 -15.31 -23.42 -7.54
N LYS A 118 -15.83 -23.34 -6.30
CA LYS A 118 -15.24 -22.56 -5.20
C LYS A 118 -13.82 -23.03 -4.86
N ASN A 119 -13.60 -24.34 -4.75
CA ASN A 119 -12.28 -24.91 -4.47
C ASN A 119 -11.29 -24.61 -5.60
N SER A 120 -11.74 -24.73 -6.85
CA SER A 120 -10.93 -24.41 -8.03
C SER A 120 -10.56 -22.93 -8.09
N ARG A 121 -11.53 -22.04 -7.80
CA ARG A 121 -11.31 -20.59 -7.70
C ARG A 121 -10.24 -20.28 -6.66
N LYS A 122 -10.40 -20.78 -5.43
CA LYS A 122 -9.44 -20.57 -4.34
C LYS A 122 -8.03 -21.04 -4.72
N SER A 123 -7.90 -22.26 -5.23
CA SER A 123 -6.60 -22.82 -5.63
C SER A 123 -5.93 -22.01 -6.75
N LYS A 124 -6.70 -21.55 -7.75
CA LYS A 124 -6.17 -20.73 -8.85
C LYS A 124 -5.72 -19.35 -8.36
N ILE A 125 -6.48 -18.70 -7.49
CA ILE A 125 -6.11 -17.41 -6.89
C ILE A 125 -4.83 -17.56 -6.05
N GLU A 126 -4.73 -18.59 -5.21
CA GLU A 126 -3.53 -18.83 -4.39
C GLU A 126 -2.29 -19.07 -5.24
N LYS A 127 -2.40 -19.89 -6.29
CA LYS A 127 -1.32 -20.15 -7.25
C LYS A 127 -0.89 -18.86 -7.96
N LEU A 128 -1.84 -18.06 -8.43
CA LEU A 128 -1.55 -16.80 -9.10
C LEU A 128 -0.87 -15.81 -8.15
N ARG A 129 -1.37 -15.67 -6.92
CA ARG A 129 -0.75 -14.81 -5.90
C ARG A 129 0.71 -15.20 -5.65
N LYS A 130 1.01 -16.50 -5.59
CA LYS A 130 2.39 -16.98 -5.45
C LYS A 130 3.24 -16.52 -6.64
N ILE A 131 2.80 -16.78 -7.86
CA ILE A 131 3.51 -16.36 -9.08
C ILE A 131 3.75 -14.86 -9.09
N LYS A 132 2.72 -14.06 -8.78
CA LYS A 132 2.83 -12.59 -8.76
C LYS A 132 3.81 -12.09 -7.72
N LYS A 133 3.83 -12.67 -6.52
CA LYS A 133 4.83 -12.36 -5.49
C LYS A 133 6.24 -12.71 -5.95
N ASP A 134 6.42 -13.88 -6.56
CA ASP A 134 7.72 -14.32 -7.08
C ASP A 134 8.27 -13.38 -8.17
N HIS A 135 7.38 -12.74 -8.94
CA HIS A 135 7.72 -11.79 -10.01
C HIS A 135 7.57 -10.32 -9.60
N PHE A 136 7.36 -10.03 -8.31
CA PHE A 136 7.22 -8.67 -7.80
C PHE A 136 8.60 -8.04 -7.59
N HIS A 137 9.22 -7.57 -8.68
CA HIS A 137 10.54 -6.96 -8.63
C HIS A 137 10.49 -5.45 -8.38
N ILE A 138 11.26 -4.98 -7.40
CA ILE A 138 11.41 -3.55 -7.09
C ILE A 138 11.99 -2.77 -8.29
N ASN A 139 12.90 -3.35 -9.05
CA ASN A 139 13.51 -2.69 -10.22
C ASN A 139 12.84 -3.09 -11.55
N SER A 140 11.52 -3.18 -11.56
CA SER A 140 10.72 -3.55 -12.74
C SER A 140 10.45 -2.40 -13.71
N GLY A 141 10.73 -1.16 -13.34
CA GLY A 141 10.36 0.03 -14.12
C GLY A 141 8.89 0.42 -14.05
N LEU A 142 8.07 -0.29 -13.27
CA LEU A 142 6.61 -0.10 -13.16
C LEU A 142 6.23 0.46 -11.79
N VAL A 143 5.03 1.00 -11.63
CA VAL A 143 4.49 1.37 -10.30
C VAL A 143 4.08 0.12 -9.53
N LYS A 144 4.45 0.05 -8.24
CA LYS A 144 4.25 -1.14 -7.41
C LYS A 144 2.95 -1.03 -6.63
N PHE A 145 2.08 -2.02 -6.75
CA PHE A 145 0.92 -2.16 -5.88
C PHE A 145 1.08 -3.39 -5.00
N SER A 146 0.97 -3.22 -3.69
CA SER A 146 1.11 -4.34 -2.76
C SER A 146 0.30 -4.11 -1.49
N THR A 147 -0.09 -5.20 -0.83
CA THR A 147 -0.51 -5.06 0.55
C THR A 147 0.68 -4.66 1.42
N ILE A 148 0.44 -3.92 2.51
CA ILE A 148 1.48 -3.59 3.49
C ILE A 148 2.17 -4.86 4.00
N HIS A 149 1.40 -5.91 4.27
CA HIS A 149 1.95 -7.21 4.68
C HIS A 149 2.86 -7.87 3.65
N SER A 150 2.55 -7.77 2.35
CA SER A 150 3.37 -8.39 1.29
C SER A 150 4.60 -7.54 0.93
N PHE A 151 4.63 -6.27 1.34
CA PHE A 151 5.74 -5.34 1.11
C PHE A 151 6.74 -5.28 2.27
N LYS A 152 6.62 -6.18 3.26
CA LYS A 152 7.53 -6.24 4.41
C LYS A 152 8.97 -6.50 3.95
N GLY A 153 9.92 -5.77 4.54
CA GLY A 153 11.35 -5.87 4.21
C GLY A 153 11.76 -5.19 2.89
N LEU A 154 10.82 -4.52 2.22
CA LEU A 154 11.09 -3.68 1.05
C LEU A 154 10.91 -2.21 1.44
N GLU A 155 11.59 -1.31 0.73
CA GLU A 155 11.51 0.14 0.92
C GLU A 155 11.61 0.83 -0.44
N LEU A 156 10.95 1.98 -0.60
CA LEU A 156 10.96 2.77 -1.84
C LEU A 156 10.97 4.26 -1.53
N LYS A 157 11.45 5.06 -2.49
CA LYS A 157 11.51 6.52 -2.34
C LYS A 157 10.14 7.13 -2.15
N ASN A 158 9.19 6.78 -3.02
CA ASN A 158 7.85 7.36 -3.02
C ASN A 158 6.83 6.31 -2.57
N VAL A 159 6.24 6.51 -1.39
CA VAL A 159 5.26 5.58 -0.82
C VAL A 159 3.93 6.27 -0.63
N PHE A 160 2.93 5.80 -1.35
CA PHE A 160 1.53 6.10 -1.08
C PHE A 160 0.99 5.04 -0.13
N ILE A 161 0.45 5.44 1.02
CA ILE A 161 -0.29 4.56 1.92
C ILE A 161 -1.76 4.93 1.91
N ILE A 162 -2.62 3.93 1.72
CA ILE A 162 -4.07 4.07 1.78
C ILE A 162 -4.56 3.52 3.10
N VAL A 163 -5.07 4.42 3.94
CA VAL A 163 -5.46 4.16 5.32
C VAL A 163 -6.99 4.06 5.42
N HIS A 164 -7.46 2.96 6.02
CA HIS A 164 -8.87 2.69 6.29
C HIS A 164 -9.19 2.91 7.77
N GLN A 165 -10.48 3.14 8.09
CA GLN A 165 -10.95 3.37 9.46
C GLN A 165 -10.67 2.19 10.40
N ASP A 166 -10.68 0.96 9.89
CA ASP A 166 -10.45 -0.29 10.62
C ASP A 166 -9.00 -0.77 10.58
N ASP A 167 -8.07 0.04 10.03
CA ASP A 167 -6.65 -0.29 10.08
C ASP A 167 -6.11 -0.11 11.50
N ILE A 168 -5.43 -1.14 11.97
CA ILE A 168 -4.73 -1.11 13.27
C ILE A 168 -3.44 -0.29 13.15
N PRO A 169 -3.02 0.42 14.22
CA PRO A 169 -1.86 1.30 14.18
C PRO A 169 -0.57 0.64 13.71
N GLU A 170 -0.35 -0.63 14.02
CA GLU A 170 0.87 -1.38 13.69
C GLU A 170 0.99 -1.57 12.17
N ILE A 171 -0.13 -1.78 11.48
CA ILE A 171 -0.16 -1.91 10.02
C ILE A 171 0.18 -0.55 9.39
N ILE A 172 -0.40 0.53 9.92
CA ILE A 172 -0.14 1.89 9.42
C ILE A 172 1.34 2.24 9.63
N TYR A 173 1.87 2.01 10.84
CA TYR A 173 3.27 2.23 11.17
C TYR A 173 4.21 1.41 10.29
N THR A 174 3.88 0.14 10.04
CA THR A 174 4.63 -0.71 9.11
C THR A 174 4.65 -0.12 7.70
N GLY A 175 3.51 0.41 7.23
CA GLY A 175 3.38 1.00 5.91
C GLY A 175 4.12 2.34 5.75
N ILE A 176 3.98 3.27 6.70
CA ILE A 176 4.63 4.59 6.61
C ILE A 176 6.15 4.47 6.66
N THR A 177 6.69 3.52 7.44
CA THR A 177 8.14 3.25 7.54
C THR A 177 8.74 2.60 6.30
N ARG A 178 7.94 2.24 5.28
CA ARG A 178 8.46 1.77 3.97
C ARG A 178 9.04 2.89 3.11
N SER A 179 8.76 4.14 3.48
CA SER A 179 9.14 5.33 2.74
C SER A 179 10.56 5.75 3.04
N ILE A 180 11.34 6.02 1.99
CA ILE A 180 12.71 6.55 2.09
C ILE A 180 12.75 8.07 1.90
N GLU A 181 11.90 8.65 1.05
CA GLU A 181 12.03 10.07 0.67
C GLU A 181 10.70 10.85 0.71
N ASN A 182 9.65 10.31 0.10
CA ASN A 182 8.35 10.96 -0.03
C ASN A 182 7.22 10.05 0.46
N LEU A 183 6.45 10.54 1.43
CA LEU A 183 5.34 9.82 2.05
C LEU A 183 4.01 10.50 1.73
N PHE A 184 3.11 9.78 1.09
CA PHE A 184 1.78 10.27 0.73
C PHE A 184 0.72 9.44 1.44
N ILE A 185 -0.10 10.07 2.28
CA ILE A 185 -1.11 9.40 3.10
C ILE A 185 -2.48 9.75 2.53
N ILE A 186 -3.20 8.73 2.08
CA ILE A 186 -4.56 8.84 1.54
C ILE A 186 -5.52 8.14 2.50
N SER A 187 -6.23 8.92 3.32
CA SER A 187 -7.32 8.40 4.16
C SER A 187 -8.58 8.20 3.31
N ILE A 188 -9.19 7.02 3.37
CA ILE A 188 -10.50 6.77 2.73
C ILE A 188 -11.54 6.54 3.83
N GLY A 189 -12.42 7.53 4.03
CA GLY A 189 -13.48 7.46 5.07
C GLY A 189 -12.95 7.37 6.50
N ASN A 190 -11.66 7.59 6.71
CA ASN A 190 -11.01 7.46 8.00
C ASN A 190 -11.01 8.80 8.74
N THR A 191 -11.56 8.82 9.95
CA THR A 191 -11.54 9.99 10.83
C THR A 191 -10.57 9.83 12.01
N GLN A 192 -10.12 8.61 12.31
CA GLN A 192 -9.37 8.31 13.53
C GLN A 192 -7.95 8.89 13.49
N TYR A 193 -7.17 8.56 12.45
CA TYR A 193 -5.78 9.05 12.31
C TYR A 193 -5.70 10.39 11.59
N ASP A 194 -6.85 10.94 11.25
CA ASP A 194 -6.96 12.06 10.34
C ASP A 194 -6.52 13.37 11.00
N GLU A 195 -6.86 13.55 12.27
CA GLU A 195 -6.38 14.65 13.10
C GLU A 195 -4.87 14.53 13.35
N PHE A 196 -4.38 13.32 13.64
CA PHE A 196 -2.95 13.06 13.79
C PHE A 196 -2.19 13.46 12.53
N PHE A 197 -2.57 12.92 11.37
CA PHE A 197 -1.85 13.17 10.12
C PHE A 197 -1.91 14.65 9.74
N LYS A 198 -3.02 15.35 9.98
CA LYS A 198 -3.08 16.82 9.80
C LYS A 198 -2.12 17.57 10.74
N SER A 199 -1.95 17.11 11.97
CA SER A 199 -1.07 17.77 12.95
C SER A 199 0.41 17.59 12.63
N VAL A 200 0.79 16.48 11.99
CA VAL A 200 2.18 16.19 11.60
C VAL A 200 2.49 16.60 10.16
N VAL A 201 1.46 16.77 9.32
CA VAL A 201 1.55 17.32 7.97
C VAL A 201 1.32 18.84 8.03
N SER A 202 2.28 19.56 8.59
CA SER A 202 2.49 21.04 8.45
C SER A 202 3.69 21.44 9.33
N LYS A 203 4.72 22.16 8.88
CA LYS A 203 4.87 23.21 7.85
C LYS A 203 5.69 22.81 6.63
#